data_AF-A0A138ZZQ4-F1
#
_entry.id   AF-A0A138ZZQ4-F1
#
_cell.length_a   1.000
_cell.length_b   1.000
_cell.length_c   1.000
_cell.angle_alpha   90.00
_cell.angle_beta   90.00
_cell.angle_gamma   90.00
#
_symmetry.space_group_name_H-M   'P 1'
#
loop_
_entity.id
_entity.type
_entity.pdbx_description
1 polymer ?
#
loop_
_entity_poly.entity_id
_entity_poly.type
_entity_poly.pdbx_seq_one_letter_code
_entity_poly.pdbx_strand_id
1 'polypeptide(L)'
;MLCCCAKDESGPLPSEDIEARLASRHAQTLSLEQYPTTTQAKVFAKLPQDVRKGTQDRFLGWMWVPKTQIAIRIVYLFGAIASFVLAILQFHEARSSKESASVTDWFALVVGGTIFTFPLSPSYPLPLLSRSSAMSRDTSAAVAHDTELSFRSLLTEHPVLADNVHATKYYNATPPRVPLLDADRKRPPIRVEVIRGDTLDVARQVINEGVEGNDPVRPLILNMASHKRPGGGWRTGARAQEEQLFYRSTYAMSLEDTLHLDTGRAWRYPLPPTAGVYSPGVLVFREGEGRRHAYLRPEERWWADFVAVAAMVRPPTLSDADRSYPPRERALTLAKIHTILRIALDNPENDALVLGAFGCGAFHNPPVAMAKLFKEALQDAEFSGRWKRVVFAVYDRKAPGNYEVFRDVLHGVEI
;
A
#
# COMPACT_ATOMS: atom_id res chain seq x y z
N MET A 1 42.78 47.93 -31.97
CA MET A 1 42.67 48.89 -30.85
C MET A 1 42.85 48.14 -29.53
N LEU A 2 43.17 48.86 -28.45
CA LEU A 2 43.54 48.31 -27.13
C LEU A 2 42.34 47.57 -26.47
N CYS A 3 42.53 46.39 -25.84
CA CYS A 3 42.96 46.12 -24.43
C CYS A 3 41.81 46.40 -23.41
N CYS A 4 41.56 45.64 -22.34
CA CYS A 4 42.35 44.71 -21.48
C CYS A 4 41.60 43.35 -21.27
N CYS A 5 42.23 42.18 -21.06
CA CYS A 5 42.85 41.60 -19.82
C CYS A 5 41.91 41.59 -18.59
N ALA A 6 41.76 40.53 -17.77
CA ALA A 6 42.42 39.21 -17.64
C ALA A 6 41.36 38.14 -17.18
N LYS A 7 41.53 36.80 -17.13
CA LYS A 7 42.62 35.89 -16.69
C LYS A 7 43.00 36.06 -15.20
N ASP A 8 43.18 35.06 -14.35
CA ASP A 8 42.81 33.62 -14.33
C ASP A 8 42.12 33.35 -12.95
N GLU A 9 41.94 32.18 -12.30
CA GLU A 9 42.33 30.78 -12.53
C GLU A 9 41.32 29.81 -11.85
N SER A 10 41.75 28.76 -11.12
CA SER A 10 40.88 27.76 -10.47
C SER A 10 41.42 27.25 -9.12
N GLY A 11 40.54 26.97 -8.14
CA GLY A 11 40.92 26.35 -6.86
C GLY A 11 39.77 25.53 -6.22
N PRO A 12 40.08 24.51 -5.38
CA PRO A 12 39.09 23.57 -4.86
C PRO A 12 38.32 24.10 -3.63
N LEU A 13 37.10 23.59 -3.42
CA LEU A 13 36.32 23.81 -2.21
C LEU A 13 36.79 22.87 -1.08
N PRO A 14 37.06 23.38 0.15
CA PRO A 14 37.43 22.55 1.29
C PRO A 14 36.21 21.85 1.92
N SER A 15 36.45 20.69 2.53
CA SER A 15 35.42 19.84 3.15
C SER A 15 35.46 19.91 4.68
N GLU A 16 34.80 20.89 5.30
CA GLU A 16 34.63 20.95 6.77
C GLU A 16 33.61 22.03 7.21
N ASP A 17 32.29 21.78 7.15
CA ASP A 17 31.29 22.58 7.91
C ASP A 17 29.90 21.91 8.06
N ILE A 18 29.80 20.88 8.91
CA ILE A 18 28.48 20.30 9.31
C ILE A 18 28.34 20.18 10.84
N GLU A 19 29.39 19.78 11.56
CA GLU A 19 29.29 19.60 13.03
C GLU A 19 29.15 20.90 13.82
N ALA A 20 29.59 22.04 13.27
CA ALA A 20 29.52 23.35 13.92
C ALA A 20 28.08 23.84 14.21
N ARG A 21 27.04 23.21 13.65
CA ARG A 21 25.64 23.65 13.76
C ARG A 21 24.82 23.06 14.92
N LEU A 22 25.38 22.16 15.73
CA LEU A 22 24.68 21.57 16.89
C LEU A 22 25.15 22.09 18.26
N ALA A 23 26.27 22.81 18.33
CA ALA A 23 26.95 23.14 19.58
C ALA A 23 26.70 24.57 20.12
N SER A 24 25.49 25.14 19.98
CA SER A 24 25.17 26.43 20.66
C SER A 24 23.68 26.72 20.92
N ARG A 25 23.19 26.34 22.11
CA ARG A 25 22.21 27.12 22.91
C ARG A 25 22.00 26.55 24.32
N HIS A 26 22.33 27.36 25.32
CA HIS A 26 21.94 27.26 26.74
C HIS A 26 22.22 25.93 27.48
N ALA A 27 23.41 25.85 28.06
CA ALA A 27 23.58 25.20 29.36
C ALA A 27 23.26 26.20 30.48
N GLN A 28 22.41 25.81 31.44
CA GLN A 28 22.31 26.46 32.75
C GLN A 28 22.09 25.39 33.83
N THR A 29 23.01 25.31 34.78
CA THR A 29 22.96 24.37 35.90
C THR A 29 22.30 25.06 37.10
N LEU A 30 21.26 24.46 37.66
CA LEU A 30 20.68 24.85 38.96
C LEU A 30 20.46 23.62 39.83
N SER A 31 20.52 23.83 41.15
CA SER A 31 20.74 22.79 42.16
C SER A 31 19.46 22.05 42.60
N LEU A 32 19.63 20.77 42.93
CA LEU A 32 18.66 19.99 43.70
C LEU A 32 18.67 20.43 45.16
N GLU A 33 17.60 21.07 45.64
CA GLU A 33 17.27 21.07 47.08
C GLU A 33 15.79 21.39 47.35
N GLN A 34 15.30 20.99 48.53
CA GLN A 34 14.00 21.32 49.14
C GLN A 34 12.71 20.84 48.45
N TYR A 35 12.16 19.70 48.93
CA TYR A 35 10.79 19.59 49.49
C TYR A 35 10.68 18.30 50.35
N PRO A 36 9.83 18.22 51.40
CA PRO A 36 10.07 17.30 52.52
C PRO A 36 9.21 16.01 52.61
N THR A 37 9.84 14.97 53.18
CA THR A 37 9.29 13.88 54.02
C THR A 37 8.09 13.03 53.57
N THR A 38 8.44 11.80 53.18
CA THR A 38 7.80 10.51 53.52
C THR A 38 6.61 10.52 54.49
N THR A 39 5.51 9.86 54.12
CA THR A 39 4.47 9.39 55.06
C THR A 39 4.31 7.87 54.94
N GLN A 40 4.63 7.11 56.00
CA GLN A 40 4.43 5.66 56.03
C GLN A 40 2.97 5.31 56.42
N ALA A 41 2.26 4.58 55.57
CA ALA A 41 0.98 3.97 55.90
C ALA A 41 1.16 2.46 56.19
N LYS A 42 1.00 2.05 57.45
CA LYS A 42 1.00 0.61 57.82
C LYS A 42 -0.37 0.00 57.54
N VAL A 43 -0.43 -0.96 56.61
CA VAL A 43 -1.65 -1.74 56.33
C VAL A 43 -1.65 -3.03 57.15
N PHE A 44 -2.66 -3.20 58.00
CA PHE A 44 -2.94 -4.47 58.69
C PHE A 44 -4.08 -5.21 57.96
N ALA A 45 -3.77 -6.34 57.33
CA ALA A 45 -4.76 -7.30 56.85
C ALA A 45 -4.18 -8.72 56.86
N LYS A 46 -4.84 -9.65 57.56
CA LYS A 46 -4.57 -11.09 57.44
C LYS A 46 -5.33 -11.62 56.21
N LEU A 47 -4.62 -12.21 55.25
CA LEU A 47 -5.23 -12.96 54.17
C LEU A 47 -5.66 -14.35 54.67
N PRO A 48 -6.89 -14.82 54.38
CA PRO A 48 -7.26 -16.22 54.52
C PRO A 48 -6.45 -17.11 53.57
N GLN A 49 -6.20 -18.35 53.95
CA GLN A 49 -5.72 -19.38 53.03
C GLN A 49 -6.89 -20.06 52.30
N ASP A 50 -6.58 -20.65 51.14
CA ASP A 50 -7.46 -21.30 50.16
C ASP A 50 -8.38 -20.44 49.27
N VAL A 51 -8.18 -20.57 47.96
CA VAL A 51 -9.23 -20.83 46.94
C VAL A 51 -8.57 -21.29 45.63
N ARG A 52 -9.24 -22.16 44.86
CA ARG A 52 -8.71 -22.78 43.62
C ARG A 52 -9.10 -22.01 42.34
N LYS A 53 -8.47 -22.37 41.21
CA LYS A 53 -8.65 -21.84 39.85
C LYS A 53 -10.12 -21.56 39.46
N GLY A 54 -10.39 -20.39 38.88
CA GLY A 54 -11.64 -20.06 38.17
C GLY A 54 -11.65 -18.59 37.70
N THR A 55 -11.90 -18.34 36.41
CA THR A 55 -11.67 -17.03 35.78
C THR A 55 -12.92 -16.14 35.78
N GLN A 56 -13.10 -15.32 36.81
CA GLN A 56 -14.06 -14.20 36.83
C GLN A 56 -13.54 -13.07 37.75
N ASP A 57 -13.84 -11.82 37.42
CA ASP A 57 -13.45 -10.64 38.22
C ASP A 57 -14.13 -10.65 39.60
N ARG A 58 -13.34 -10.96 40.64
CA ARG A 58 -13.83 -10.93 42.03
C ARG A 58 -13.52 -9.59 42.67
N PHE A 59 -14.58 -8.82 42.90
CA PHE A 59 -14.57 -7.66 43.79
C PHE A 59 -14.27 -8.11 45.24
N LEU A 60 -13.29 -7.49 45.87
CA LEU A 60 -12.77 -7.88 47.20
C LEU A 60 -13.23 -6.94 48.34
N GLY A 61 -13.76 -5.76 48.02
CA GLY A 61 -14.27 -4.82 49.01
C GLY A 61 -14.07 -3.35 48.63
N TRP A 62 -14.71 -2.47 49.38
CA TRP A 62 -14.50 -1.02 49.34
C TRP A 62 -13.55 -0.60 50.47
N MET A 63 -12.57 0.25 50.16
CA MET A 63 -11.77 0.96 51.17
C MET A 63 -12.19 2.43 51.20
N TRP A 64 -12.54 2.96 52.38
CA TRP A 64 -12.91 4.36 52.55
C TRP A 64 -11.71 5.19 53.05
N VAL A 65 -11.42 6.31 52.40
CA VAL A 65 -10.34 7.23 52.80
C VAL A 65 -10.94 8.51 53.42
N PRO A 66 -10.92 8.66 54.77
CA PRO A 66 -11.75 9.67 55.45
C PRO A 66 -11.42 11.13 55.09
N LYS A 67 -10.16 11.44 54.74
CA LYS A 67 -9.71 12.81 54.45
C LYS A 67 -10.07 13.30 53.04
N THR A 68 -10.36 12.41 52.10
CA THR A 68 -10.73 12.76 50.71
C THR A 68 -12.20 12.48 50.41
N GLN A 69 -12.88 11.69 51.24
CA GLN A 69 -14.23 11.14 50.97
C GLN A 69 -14.32 10.33 49.67
N ILE A 70 -13.27 9.54 49.40
CA ILE A 70 -13.21 8.62 48.25
C ILE A 70 -13.38 7.18 48.73
N ALA A 71 -14.22 6.43 48.01
CA ALA A 71 -14.34 4.97 48.13
C ALA A 71 -13.53 4.30 47.00
N ILE A 72 -12.63 3.40 47.36
CA ILE A 72 -11.73 2.70 46.43
C ILE A 72 -12.25 1.29 46.20
N ARG A 73 -12.44 0.88 44.93
CA ARG A 73 -12.91 -0.47 44.57
C ARG A 73 -11.71 -1.39 44.34
N ILE A 74 -11.59 -2.43 45.16
CA ILE A 74 -10.51 -3.42 45.02
C ILE A 74 -10.98 -4.59 44.17
N VAL A 75 -10.26 -4.86 43.07
CA VAL A 75 -10.42 -6.02 42.18
C VAL A 75 -9.02 -6.59 41.91
N TYR A 76 -8.92 -7.89 41.61
CA TYR A 76 -7.63 -8.57 41.43
C TYR A 76 -7.59 -9.30 40.10
N LEU A 77 -6.53 -9.09 39.30
CA LEU A 77 -6.29 -9.77 38.03
C LEU A 77 -5.04 -10.64 38.15
N PHE A 78 -5.08 -11.87 37.62
CA PHE A 78 -4.01 -12.85 37.82
C PHE A 78 -3.15 -13.04 36.56
N GLY A 79 -1.85 -12.79 36.68
CA GLY A 79 -0.84 -13.10 35.67
C GLY A 79 0.51 -13.36 36.35
N ALA A 80 1.06 -14.57 36.18
CA ALA A 80 2.16 -15.04 37.02
C ALA A 80 3.52 -14.97 36.30
N ILE A 81 4.32 -13.96 36.64
CA ILE A 81 5.78 -14.00 36.57
C ILE A 81 6.31 -13.65 37.98
N ALA A 82 7.47 -14.17 38.35
CA ALA A 82 7.90 -14.28 39.75
C ALA A 82 7.89 -12.95 40.53
N SER A 83 7.44 -13.04 41.79
CA SER A 83 7.63 -12.06 42.87
C SER A 83 6.94 -10.69 42.77
N PHE A 84 6.04 -10.45 41.80
CA PHE A 84 5.28 -9.19 41.71
C PHE A 84 3.76 -9.38 41.79
N VAL A 85 3.12 -8.59 42.66
CA VAL A 85 1.67 -8.51 42.82
C VAL A 85 1.15 -7.35 41.97
N LEU A 86 0.53 -7.67 40.83
CA LEU A 86 -0.24 -6.71 40.06
C LEU A 86 -1.63 -6.56 40.71
N ALA A 87 -1.97 -5.35 41.17
CA ALA A 87 -3.28 -5.03 41.72
C ALA A 87 -3.84 -3.81 40.99
N ILE A 88 -4.96 -3.99 40.27
CA ILE A 88 -5.61 -2.92 39.51
C ILE A 88 -6.69 -2.30 40.40
N LEU A 89 -6.46 -1.07 40.85
CA LEU A 89 -7.41 -0.32 41.66
C LEU A 89 -8.20 0.65 40.77
N GLN A 90 -9.50 0.39 40.60
CA GLN A 90 -10.41 1.35 39.97
C GLN A 90 -10.97 2.29 41.02
N PHE A 91 -10.81 3.59 40.76
CA PHE A 91 -11.36 4.67 41.57
C PHE A 91 -12.63 5.19 40.91
N HIS A 92 -13.68 5.41 41.70
CA HIS A 92 -14.91 6.04 41.24
C HIS A 92 -15.22 7.21 42.17
N GLU A 93 -14.95 8.44 41.71
CA GLU A 93 -15.37 9.63 42.43
C GLU A 93 -16.85 9.92 42.10
N ALA A 94 -17.68 9.99 43.14
CA ALA A 94 -19.12 10.18 43.01
C ALA A 94 -19.55 11.40 43.85
N ARG A 95 -19.58 12.57 43.21
CA ARG A 95 -20.11 13.82 43.80
C ARG A 95 -21.07 14.52 42.85
N SER A 96 -21.95 15.34 43.43
CA SER A 96 -23.17 15.81 42.77
C SER A 96 -23.06 17.24 42.23
N SER A 97 -23.99 17.56 41.34
CA SER A 97 -24.28 18.89 40.77
C SER A 97 -23.43 19.32 39.57
N LYS A 98 -23.89 20.40 38.92
CA LYS A 98 -23.75 20.63 37.48
C LYS A 98 -22.41 21.28 37.11
N GLU A 99 -21.50 20.52 36.52
CA GLU A 99 -20.64 20.96 35.40
C GLU A 99 -19.97 19.75 34.72
N SER A 100 -19.28 19.95 33.60
CA SER A 100 -18.79 18.86 32.74
C SER A 100 -17.63 18.09 33.37
N ALA A 101 -17.90 16.86 33.85
CA ALA A 101 -16.89 16.00 34.46
C ALA A 101 -15.93 15.37 33.42
N SER A 102 -14.63 15.52 33.65
CA SER A 102 -13.60 14.68 33.04
C SER A 102 -13.27 13.51 33.96
N VAL A 103 -13.48 12.28 33.48
CA VAL A 103 -12.93 11.09 34.14
C VAL A 103 -11.42 11.09 33.93
N THR A 104 -10.63 10.94 34.99
CA THR A 104 -9.20 10.62 34.88
C THR A 104 -8.97 9.24 35.48
N ASP A 105 -8.66 8.28 34.62
CA ASP A 105 -8.25 6.95 35.04
C ASP A 105 -6.75 6.98 35.42
N TRP A 106 -6.41 6.30 36.51
CA TRP A 106 -5.04 6.20 37.02
C TRP A 106 -4.65 4.75 37.22
N PHE A 107 -3.45 4.39 36.78
CA PHE A 107 -2.87 3.09 37.08
C PHE A 107 -1.93 3.20 38.29
N ALA A 108 -1.90 2.15 39.12
CA ALA A 108 -0.94 2.00 40.19
C ALA A 108 -0.23 0.64 40.07
N LEU A 109 1.09 0.64 40.16
CA LEU A 109 1.94 -0.54 40.16
C LEU A 109 2.69 -0.63 41.49
N VAL A 110 2.69 -1.80 42.14
CA VAL A 110 3.36 -1.99 43.44
C VAL A 110 4.55 -2.93 43.28
N VAL A 111 5.75 -2.40 43.57
CA VAL A 111 7.04 -3.10 43.40
C VAL A 111 7.83 -2.95 44.69
N GLY A 112 8.15 -4.06 45.35
CA GLY A 112 8.97 -4.06 46.59
C GLY A 112 8.38 -3.31 47.79
N GLY A 113 7.07 -3.01 47.78
CA GLY A 113 6.41 -2.16 48.79
C GLY A 113 6.31 -0.68 48.41
N THR A 114 6.91 -0.26 47.30
CA THR A 114 6.77 1.08 46.73
C THR A 114 5.61 1.11 45.73
N ILE A 115 4.79 2.16 45.78
CA ILE A 115 3.66 2.37 44.86
C ILE A 115 4.07 3.40 43.79
N PHE A 116 3.94 3.03 42.52
CA PHE A 116 4.16 3.89 41.36
C PHE A 116 2.82 4.19 40.69
N THR A 117 2.40 5.45 40.70
CA THR A 117 1.15 5.91 40.08
C THR A 117 1.41 6.56 38.73
N PHE A 118 0.67 6.16 37.70
CA PHE A 118 0.75 6.69 36.34
C PHE A 118 -0.61 7.29 35.92
N PRO A 119 -0.68 8.56 35.49
CA PRO A 119 -1.88 9.08 34.86
C PRO A 119 -2.07 8.46 33.48
N LEU A 120 -3.31 8.08 33.12
CA LEU A 120 -3.70 8.12 31.72
C LEU A 120 -3.90 9.60 31.36
N SER A 121 -2.93 10.17 30.65
CA SER A 121 -2.89 11.60 30.34
C SER A 121 -4.17 12.09 29.65
N PRO A 122 -4.97 12.98 30.27
CA PRO A 122 -5.88 13.81 29.49
C PRO A 122 -5.05 14.68 28.53
N SER A 123 -5.55 14.87 27.32
CA SER A 123 -4.78 15.44 26.20
C SER A 123 -4.17 16.81 26.55
N TYR A 124 -2.84 16.91 26.58
CA TYR A 124 -2.16 18.21 26.66
C TYR A 124 -2.51 19.04 25.40
N PRO A 125 -3.03 20.27 25.55
CA PRO A 125 -3.27 21.13 24.41
C PRO A 125 -1.93 21.63 23.85
N LEU A 126 -1.63 21.25 22.61
CA LEU A 126 -0.56 21.88 21.83
C LEU A 126 -0.85 23.39 21.68
N PRO A 127 0.19 24.24 21.66
CA PRO A 127 0.04 25.68 21.77
C PRO A 127 -0.77 26.28 20.61
N LEU A 128 -1.50 27.37 20.91
CA LEU A 128 -2.27 28.15 19.95
C LEU A 128 -1.37 28.94 18.98
N LEU A 129 -0.69 28.22 18.09
CA LEU A 129 -0.44 28.73 16.75
C LEU A 129 -1.80 28.98 16.07
N SER A 130 -1.93 30.11 15.38
CA SER A 130 -3.18 30.51 14.76
C SER A 130 -3.64 29.45 13.75
N ARG A 131 -4.87 28.94 13.92
CA ARG A 131 -5.54 28.11 12.91
C ARG A 131 -5.95 28.97 11.71
N SER A 132 -4.97 29.34 10.89
CA SER A 132 -5.22 29.53 9.46
C SER A 132 -5.70 28.19 8.87
N SER A 133 -6.45 28.24 7.77
CA SER A 133 -7.26 27.14 7.27
C SER A 133 -6.45 26.07 6.51
N ALA A 134 -5.64 25.30 7.26
CA ALA A 134 -4.85 24.19 6.76
C ALA A 134 -5.30 22.84 7.37
N MET A 135 -6.48 22.36 6.98
CA MET A 135 -6.73 20.90 6.99
C MET A 135 -5.68 20.25 6.08
N SER A 136 -5.06 19.15 6.53
CA SER A 136 -4.19 18.36 5.67
C SER A 136 -4.95 17.98 4.39
N ARG A 137 -4.41 18.38 3.24
CA ARG A 137 -4.86 17.85 1.96
C ARG A 137 -4.07 16.58 1.74
N ASP A 138 -4.71 15.42 1.85
CA ASP A 138 -4.10 14.13 1.57
C ASP A 138 -3.56 14.13 0.14
N THR A 139 -2.24 14.31 0.00
CA THR A 139 -1.58 14.29 -1.31
C THR A 139 -1.24 12.85 -1.65
N SER A 140 -1.27 12.51 -2.94
CA SER A 140 -0.88 11.17 -3.38
C SER A 140 0.59 10.84 -3.03
N ALA A 141 1.45 11.84 -2.80
CA ALA A 141 2.80 11.65 -2.26
C ALA A 141 2.79 11.25 -0.76
N ALA A 142 1.89 11.82 0.05
CA ALA A 142 1.71 11.39 1.45
C ALA A 142 1.15 9.95 1.53
N VAL A 143 0.21 9.59 0.65
CA VAL A 143 -0.28 8.22 0.50
C VAL A 143 0.85 7.26 0.11
N ALA A 144 1.77 7.68 -0.77
CA ALA A 144 2.97 6.90 -1.11
C ALA A 144 3.78 6.54 0.15
N HIS A 145 4.10 7.55 0.96
CA HIS A 145 4.93 7.41 2.15
C HIS A 145 4.27 6.52 3.23
N ASP A 146 2.99 6.76 3.53
CA ASP A 146 2.17 5.93 4.44
C ASP A 146 2.07 4.47 3.96
N THR A 147 2.08 4.24 2.64
CA THR A 147 2.12 2.90 2.03
C THR A 147 3.47 2.22 2.22
N GLU A 148 4.60 2.93 2.05
CA GLU A 148 5.94 2.38 2.30
C GLU A 148 6.17 2.02 3.76
N LEU A 149 5.74 2.89 4.69
CA LEU A 149 5.84 2.63 6.13
C LEU A 149 5.06 1.37 6.56
N SER A 150 3.98 1.04 5.84
CA SER A 150 3.18 -0.17 6.10
C SER A 150 3.91 -1.47 5.80
N PHE A 151 4.87 -1.50 4.87
CA PHE A 151 5.40 -2.74 4.30
C PHE A 151 6.06 -3.67 5.33
N ARG A 152 6.75 -3.15 6.36
CA ARG A 152 7.34 -3.99 7.41
C ARG A 152 6.28 -4.63 8.32
N SER A 153 5.20 -3.90 8.61
CA SER A 153 4.06 -4.43 9.37
C SER A 153 3.34 -5.53 8.58
N LEU A 154 3.04 -5.26 7.30
CA LEU A 154 2.38 -6.22 6.40
C LEU A 154 3.23 -7.47 6.16
N LEU A 155 4.56 -7.36 6.05
CA LEU A 155 5.46 -8.52 5.98
C LEU A 155 5.48 -9.35 7.27
N THR A 156 5.25 -8.71 8.43
CA THR A 156 5.15 -9.41 9.72
C THR A 156 3.78 -10.12 9.85
N GLU A 157 2.72 -9.48 9.37
CA GLU A 157 1.36 -10.02 9.35
C GLU A 157 1.19 -11.14 8.29
N HIS A 158 1.87 -11.02 7.15
CA HIS A 158 1.80 -11.92 6.01
C HIS A 158 3.21 -12.33 5.50
N PRO A 159 3.93 -13.24 6.19
CA PRO A 159 5.31 -13.61 5.84
C PRO A 159 5.51 -14.12 4.40
N VAL A 160 4.46 -14.72 3.80
CA VAL A 160 4.41 -15.17 2.40
C VAL A 160 4.71 -14.06 1.37
N LEU A 161 4.63 -12.78 1.78
CA LEU A 161 5.11 -11.67 0.97
C LEU A 161 6.60 -11.77 0.60
N ALA A 162 7.44 -12.44 1.41
CA ALA A 162 8.82 -12.72 1.03
C ALA A 162 8.91 -13.71 -0.13
N ASP A 163 8.24 -14.86 0.00
CA ASP A 163 8.21 -15.92 -1.03
C ASP A 163 7.62 -15.39 -2.36
N ASN A 164 6.56 -14.58 -2.28
CA ASN A 164 5.94 -13.93 -3.45
C ASN A 164 6.89 -12.93 -4.13
N VAL A 165 7.75 -12.25 -3.37
CA VAL A 165 8.79 -11.35 -3.93
C VAL A 165 9.91 -12.16 -4.59
N HIS A 166 10.35 -13.29 -4.00
CA HIS A 166 11.29 -14.21 -4.66
C HIS A 166 10.71 -14.86 -5.92
N ALA A 167 9.40 -15.10 -5.97
CA ALA A 167 8.71 -15.64 -7.14
C ALA A 167 8.50 -14.62 -8.28
N THR A 168 9.04 -13.40 -8.17
CA THR A 168 8.94 -12.35 -9.20
C THR A 168 9.78 -12.73 -10.43
N LYS A 169 9.13 -13.12 -11.54
CA LYS A 169 9.82 -13.54 -12.79
C LYS A 169 10.10 -12.34 -13.70
N TYR A 170 11.35 -12.20 -14.19
CA TYR A 170 11.72 -11.21 -15.20
C TYR A 170 11.90 -11.86 -16.58
N TYR A 171 11.20 -11.32 -17.57
CA TYR A 171 11.28 -11.70 -18.98
C TYR A 171 12.04 -10.60 -19.72
N ASN A 172 13.25 -10.89 -20.19
CA ASN A 172 14.13 -9.90 -20.81
C ASN A 172 13.67 -9.42 -22.21
N ALA A 173 12.75 -10.15 -22.84
CA ALA A 173 12.11 -9.86 -24.12
C ALA A 173 10.73 -10.53 -24.17
N THR A 174 10.01 -10.39 -25.30
CA THR A 174 8.78 -11.13 -25.55
C THR A 174 9.05 -12.65 -25.48
N PRO A 175 8.30 -13.43 -24.68
CA PRO A 175 8.46 -14.88 -24.65
C PRO A 175 8.24 -15.53 -26.04
N PRO A 176 8.79 -16.74 -26.29
CA PRO A 176 8.59 -17.45 -27.55
C PRO A 176 7.11 -17.74 -27.82
N ARG A 177 6.75 -17.96 -29.10
CA ARG A 177 5.38 -18.32 -29.50
C ARG A 177 4.98 -19.66 -28.86
N VAL A 178 3.86 -19.65 -28.15
CA VAL A 178 3.35 -20.84 -27.46
C VAL A 178 2.69 -21.78 -28.49
N PRO A 179 2.87 -23.11 -28.40
CA PRO A 179 2.15 -24.06 -29.24
C PRO A 179 0.64 -23.85 -29.19
N LEU A 180 -0.02 -24.06 -30.34
CA LEU A 180 -1.49 -23.97 -30.43
C LEU A 180 -2.14 -25.05 -29.55
N LEU A 181 -3.31 -24.75 -28.99
CA LEU A 181 -4.12 -25.76 -28.32
C LEU A 181 -4.89 -26.61 -29.32
N ASP A 182 -4.85 -27.92 -29.10
CA ASP A 182 -5.75 -28.90 -29.70
C ASP A 182 -7.22 -28.56 -29.37
N ALA A 183 -8.16 -28.94 -30.24
CA ALA A 183 -9.55 -28.48 -30.14
C ALA A 183 -10.28 -28.92 -28.86
N ASP A 184 -9.91 -30.07 -28.30
CA ASP A 184 -10.39 -30.61 -27.02
C ASP A 184 -9.86 -29.86 -25.79
N ARG A 185 -8.74 -29.13 -25.96
CA ARG A 185 -8.05 -28.40 -24.88
C ARG A 185 -8.41 -26.93 -24.80
N LYS A 186 -9.10 -26.41 -25.82
CA LYS A 186 -9.58 -25.03 -25.85
C LYS A 186 -10.76 -24.86 -24.90
N ARG A 187 -10.77 -23.76 -24.14
CA ARG A 187 -11.98 -23.26 -23.49
C ARG A 187 -12.99 -22.82 -24.56
N PRO A 188 -14.31 -22.81 -24.25
CA PRO A 188 -15.32 -22.20 -25.12
C PRO A 188 -14.96 -20.74 -25.48
N PRO A 189 -15.39 -20.22 -26.64
CA PRO A 189 -15.16 -18.83 -27.01
C PRO A 189 -15.77 -17.86 -25.99
N ILE A 190 -15.06 -16.79 -25.65
CA ILE A 190 -15.51 -15.80 -24.66
C ILE A 190 -15.70 -14.43 -25.29
N ARG A 191 -16.53 -13.58 -24.67
CA ARG A 191 -16.71 -12.19 -25.09
C ARG A 191 -15.87 -11.25 -24.25
N VAL A 192 -15.12 -10.37 -24.91
CA VAL A 192 -14.31 -9.37 -24.24
C VAL A 192 -15.19 -8.29 -23.58
N GLU A 193 -14.92 -8.02 -22.30
CA GLU A 193 -15.61 -7.01 -21.51
C GLU A 193 -14.82 -5.69 -21.50
N VAL A 194 -15.52 -4.55 -21.50
CA VAL A 194 -14.90 -3.24 -21.32
C VAL A 194 -15.67 -2.45 -20.26
N ILE A 195 -15.06 -2.30 -19.08
CA ILE A 195 -15.70 -1.76 -17.88
C ILE A 195 -15.09 -0.39 -17.58
N ARG A 196 -15.93 0.63 -17.34
CA ARG A 196 -15.47 1.97 -16.92
C ARG A 196 -15.17 1.96 -15.42
N GLY A 197 -13.93 1.70 -15.04
CA GLY A 197 -13.52 1.67 -13.65
C GLY A 197 -12.00 1.67 -13.46
N ASP A 198 -11.57 1.93 -12.23
CA ASP A 198 -10.19 1.74 -11.79
C ASP A 198 -9.77 0.26 -11.92
N THR A 199 -8.50 0.01 -12.25
CA THR A 199 -8.01 -1.34 -12.52
C THR A 199 -8.17 -2.30 -11.34
N LEU A 200 -7.90 -1.85 -10.11
CA LEU A 200 -8.02 -2.70 -8.93
C LEU A 200 -9.47 -2.88 -8.49
N ASP A 201 -10.29 -1.84 -8.64
CA ASP A 201 -11.72 -1.93 -8.29
C ASP A 201 -12.44 -2.91 -9.24
N VAL A 202 -12.13 -2.85 -10.55
CA VAL A 202 -12.63 -3.81 -11.55
C VAL A 202 -12.03 -5.20 -11.37
N ALA A 203 -10.73 -5.33 -11.04
CA ALA A 203 -10.15 -6.64 -10.78
C ALA A 203 -10.76 -7.33 -9.55
N ARG A 204 -11.07 -6.58 -8.49
CA ARG A 204 -11.78 -7.10 -7.32
C ARG A 204 -13.22 -7.52 -7.66
N GLN A 205 -13.91 -6.78 -8.52
CA GLN A 205 -15.21 -7.18 -9.06
C GLN A 205 -15.09 -8.51 -9.83
N VAL A 206 -14.13 -8.64 -10.74
CA VAL A 206 -13.89 -9.85 -11.55
C VAL A 206 -13.60 -11.08 -10.68
N ILE A 207 -12.79 -10.94 -9.62
CA ILE A 207 -12.50 -12.01 -8.66
C ILE A 207 -13.77 -12.44 -7.89
N ASN A 208 -14.60 -11.48 -7.46
CA ASN A 208 -15.81 -11.75 -6.69
C ASN A 208 -16.95 -12.37 -7.55
N GLU A 209 -16.99 -12.05 -8.84
CA GLU A 209 -17.99 -12.57 -9.79
C GLU A 209 -17.61 -13.92 -10.40
N GLY A 210 -16.31 -14.17 -10.64
CA GLY A 210 -15.86 -15.35 -11.38
C GLY A 210 -16.31 -15.33 -12.84
N VAL A 211 -16.78 -16.50 -13.32
CA VAL A 211 -17.57 -16.67 -14.56
C VAL A 211 -18.92 -17.34 -14.27
N GLU A 212 -19.69 -17.68 -15.30
CA GLU A 212 -21.00 -18.34 -15.17
C GLU A 212 -20.94 -19.56 -14.24
N GLY A 213 -21.91 -19.66 -13.33
CA GLY A 213 -21.91 -20.64 -12.24
C GLY A 213 -21.09 -20.23 -11.00
N ASN A 214 -20.51 -19.02 -10.98
CA ASN A 214 -19.59 -18.51 -9.97
C ASN A 214 -18.29 -19.33 -9.86
N ASP A 215 -17.84 -19.94 -10.95
CA ASP A 215 -16.51 -20.59 -11.02
C ASP A 215 -15.41 -19.52 -10.84
N PRO A 216 -14.55 -19.62 -9.83
CA PRO A 216 -13.59 -18.58 -9.50
C PRO A 216 -12.53 -18.37 -10.60
N VAL A 217 -12.05 -17.13 -10.69
CA VAL A 217 -10.98 -16.73 -11.62
C VAL A 217 -9.83 -16.07 -10.87
N ARG A 218 -8.62 -16.20 -11.40
CA ARG A 218 -7.39 -15.58 -10.86
C ARG A 218 -6.80 -14.64 -11.92
N PRO A 219 -7.27 -13.37 -12.00
CA PRO A 219 -6.88 -12.49 -13.09
C PRO A 219 -5.44 -12.00 -12.97
N LEU A 220 -4.70 -12.07 -14.09
CA LEU A 220 -3.46 -11.32 -14.23
C LEU A 220 -3.77 -9.86 -14.55
N ILE A 221 -3.28 -8.94 -13.71
CA ILE A 221 -3.56 -7.51 -13.82
C ILE A 221 -2.42 -6.80 -14.57
N LEU A 222 -2.74 -6.09 -15.65
CA LEU A 222 -1.77 -5.28 -16.39
C LEU A 222 -1.39 -4.01 -15.61
N ASN A 223 -0.11 -3.92 -15.21
CA ASN A 223 0.52 -2.64 -14.93
C ASN A 223 0.97 -2.00 -16.25
N MET A 224 0.39 -0.84 -16.57
CA MET A 224 0.72 -0.06 -17.78
C MET A 224 2.02 0.74 -17.58
N ALA A 225 3.11 0.01 -17.35
CA ALA A 225 4.26 0.46 -16.59
C ALA A 225 5.09 1.59 -17.21
N SER A 226 5.73 2.35 -16.33
CA SER A 226 6.90 3.17 -16.62
C SER A 226 8.05 2.32 -17.18
N HIS A 227 8.72 2.80 -18.23
CA HIS A 227 9.95 2.16 -18.70
C HIS A 227 11.19 2.55 -17.88
N LYS A 228 11.12 3.60 -17.05
CA LYS A 228 12.31 4.24 -16.43
C LYS A 228 12.57 3.83 -14.98
N ARG A 229 11.52 3.56 -14.22
CA ARG A 229 11.54 3.26 -12.78
C ARG A 229 10.25 2.53 -12.37
N PRO A 230 10.26 1.67 -11.35
CA PRO A 230 9.04 1.08 -10.79
C PRO A 230 8.08 2.17 -10.31
N GLY A 231 6.76 1.97 -10.49
CA GLY A 231 5.76 2.82 -9.88
C GLY A 231 5.67 4.24 -10.45
N GLY A 232 6.21 4.48 -11.65
CA GLY A 232 6.12 5.78 -12.33
C GLY A 232 6.53 6.96 -11.45
N GLY A 233 5.60 7.88 -11.20
CA GLY A 233 5.77 9.04 -10.33
C GLY A 233 5.12 8.91 -8.95
N TRP A 234 4.90 7.69 -8.42
CA TRP A 234 4.07 7.48 -7.23
C TRP A 234 4.54 8.26 -5.99
N ARG A 235 5.82 8.14 -5.61
CA ARG A 235 6.43 8.93 -4.52
C ARG A 235 6.34 10.45 -4.71
N THR A 236 6.18 10.93 -5.94
CA THR A 236 6.00 12.35 -6.29
C THR A 236 4.54 12.78 -6.46
N GLY A 237 3.57 11.91 -6.17
CA GLY A 237 2.15 12.24 -6.22
C GLY A 237 1.50 12.19 -7.61
N ALA A 238 2.10 11.49 -8.57
CA ALA A 238 1.49 11.29 -9.89
C ALA A 238 0.25 10.36 -9.83
N ARG A 239 -0.68 10.52 -10.78
CA ARG A 239 -2.03 9.93 -10.72
C ARG A 239 -2.46 9.27 -12.04
N ALA A 240 -1.55 8.54 -12.68
CA ALA A 240 -1.90 7.56 -13.71
C ALA A 240 -2.11 6.17 -13.06
N GLN A 241 -2.31 5.15 -13.88
CA GLN A 241 -2.75 3.83 -13.42
C GLN A 241 -1.68 3.10 -12.61
N GLU A 242 -0.42 3.09 -13.06
CA GLU A 242 0.68 2.46 -12.33
C GLU A 242 0.80 3.02 -10.91
N GLU A 243 0.69 4.34 -10.73
CA GLU A 243 0.73 4.92 -9.39
C GLU A 243 -0.46 4.47 -8.51
N GLN A 244 -1.66 4.28 -9.06
CA GLN A 244 -2.79 3.73 -8.29
C GLN A 244 -2.56 2.29 -7.84
N LEU A 245 -1.85 1.47 -8.63
CA LEU A 245 -1.46 0.12 -8.19
C LEU A 245 -0.50 0.20 -7.00
N PHE A 246 0.54 1.04 -7.11
CA PHE A 246 1.56 1.23 -6.08
C PHE A 246 1.01 1.86 -4.79
N TYR A 247 0.09 2.82 -4.89
CA TYR A 247 -0.57 3.45 -3.72
C TYR A 247 -1.44 2.51 -2.90
N ARG A 248 -1.76 1.31 -3.41
CA ARG A 248 -2.82 0.46 -2.83
C ARG A 248 -2.36 -0.92 -2.41
N SER A 249 -1.11 -1.27 -2.66
CA SER A 249 -0.63 -2.65 -2.58
C SER A 249 0.84 -2.78 -2.23
N THR A 250 1.28 -3.99 -1.91
CA THR A 250 2.69 -4.33 -1.69
C THR A 250 3.52 -4.41 -2.98
N TYR A 251 2.99 -3.97 -4.13
CA TYR A 251 3.60 -4.18 -5.44
C TYR A 251 5.03 -3.63 -5.58
N ALA A 252 5.36 -2.53 -4.87
CA ALA A 252 6.72 -2.00 -4.81
C ALA A 252 7.73 -3.02 -4.24
N MET A 253 7.33 -3.86 -3.28
CA MET A 253 8.19 -4.94 -2.75
C MET A 253 8.56 -5.94 -3.85
N SER A 254 7.64 -6.26 -4.77
CA SER A 254 7.94 -7.15 -5.91
C SER A 254 8.71 -6.43 -7.01
N LEU A 255 8.30 -5.23 -7.42
CA LEU A 255 8.82 -4.57 -8.64
C LEU A 255 10.10 -3.75 -8.43
N GLU A 256 10.39 -3.34 -7.20
CA GLU A 256 11.56 -2.52 -6.82
C GLU A 256 12.46 -3.19 -5.77
N ASP A 257 11.94 -4.19 -5.04
CA ASP A 257 12.56 -4.80 -3.85
C ASP A 257 12.98 -3.77 -2.78
N THR A 258 11.99 -2.96 -2.38
CA THR A 258 12.11 -1.90 -1.37
C THR A 258 12.56 -2.36 0.02
N LEU A 259 12.50 -3.67 0.32
CA LEU A 259 12.93 -4.24 1.59
C LEU A 259 14.18 -5.14 1.48
N HIS A 260 14.75 -5.29 0.28
CA HIS A 260 15.93 -6.11 -0.01
C HIS A 260 15.75 -7.59 0.37
N LEU A 261 14.58 -8.13 0.01
CA LEU A 261 14.21 -9.53 0.22
C LEU A 261 14.87 -10.42 -0.85
N ASP A 262 14.92 -9.97 -2.10
CA ASP A 262 15.47 -10.69 -3.25
C ASP A 262 16.92 -10.29 -3.51
N THR A 263 17.80 -10.70 -2.59
CA THR A 263 19.25 -10.43 -2.66
C THR A 263 19.93 -11.07 -3.88
N GLY A 264 19.28 -12.02 -4.55
CA GLY A 264 19.74 -12.65 -5.80
C GLY A 264 19.39 -11.86 -7.07
N ARG A 265 18.64 -10.75 -6.96
CA ARG A 265 18.08 -10.02 -8.12
C ARG A 265 19.13 -9.45 -9.07
N ALA A 266 19.31 -10.13 -10.20
CA ALA A 266 20.18 -9.69 -11.29
C ALA A 266 19.57 -8.59 -12.18
N TRP A 267 18.24 -8.54 -12.32
CA TRP A 267 17.55 -7.61 -13.22
C TRP A 267 17.25 -6.27 -12.55
N ARG A 268 17.28 -5.17 -13.33
CA ARG A 268 17.01 -3.81 -12.85
C ARG A 268 16.30 -2.98 -13.92
N TYR A 269 15.63 -1.91 -13.50
CA TYR A 269 15.14 -0.87 -14.41
C TYR A 269 16.31 -0.06 -15.01
N PRO A 270 16.17 0.55 -16.21
CA PRO A 270 14.95 0.63 -17.04
C PRO A 270 14.58 -0.67 -17.74
N LEU A 271 13.28 -0.89 -17.99
CA LEU A 271 12.80 -2.07 -18.71
C LEU A 271 13.15 -1.99 -20.21
N PRO A 272 13.75 -3.03 -20.82
CA PRO A 272 13.94 -3.12 -22.26
C PRO A 272 12.62 -3.07 -23.06
N PRO A 273 12.65 -2.71 -24.37
CA PRO A 273 11.43 -2.40 -25.14
C PRO A 273 10.38 -3.51 -25.23
N THR A 274 10.75 -4.78 -25.11
CA THR A 274 9.83 -5.93 -25.15
C THR A 274 9.86 -6.77 -23.87
N ALA A 275 10.58 -6.31 -22.84
CA ALA A 275 10.65 -6.99 -21.56
C ALA A 275 9.35 -6.86 -20.74
N GLY A 276 9.19 -7.73 -19.75
CA GLY A 276 8.15 -7.63 -18.74
C GLY A 276 8.55 -8.27 -17.41
N VAL A 277 7.82 -7.94 -16.35
CA VAL A 277 7.96 -8.56 -15.02
C VAL A 277 6.62 -9.15 -14.60
N TYR A 278 6.61 -10.41 -14.19
CA TYR A 278 5.49 -11.05 -13.51
C TYR A 278 5.70 -11.01 -12.01
N SER A 279 4.67 -10.59 -11.28
CA SER A 279 4.68 -10.34 -9.85
C SER A 279 3.50 -11.07 -9.20
N PRO A 280 3.68 -12.32 -8.76
CA PRO A 280 2.63 -13.10 -8.14
C PRO A 280 2.31 -12.60 -6.73
N GLY A 281 1.10 -12.87 -6.24
CA GLY A 281 0.78 -12.78 -4.81
C GLY A 281 1.03 -11.40 -4.19
N VAL A 282 0.69 -10.33 -4.90
CA VAL A 282 0.73 -8.96 -4.39
C VAL A 282 -0.53 -8.69 -3.55
N LEU A 283 -0.36 -8.16 -2.35
CA LEU A 283 -1.43 -7.84 -1.41
C LEU A 283 -1.98 -6.44 -1.68
N VAL A 284 -3.26 -6.32 -2.00
CA VAL A 284 -3.99 -5.06 -2.06
C VAL A 284 -4.62 -4.78 -0.70
N PHE A 285 -4.22 -3.66 -0.08
CA PHE A 285 -4.57 -3.31 1.30
C PHE A 285 -5.17 -1.91 1.48
N ARG A 286 -5.41 -1.16 0.39
CA ARG A 286 -6.15 0.12 0.42
C ARG A 286 -7.21 0.23 -0.66
N GLU A 287 -8.20 1.04 -0.33
CA GLU A 287 -9.28 1.49 -1.19
C GLU A 287 -8.81 2.39 -2.35
N GLY A 288 -9.69 2.60 -3.32
CA GLY A 288 -9.44 3.51 -4.45
C GLY A 288 -9.39 4.99 -4.06
N GLU A 289 -8.95 5.83 -5.02
CA GLU A 289 -8.83 7.28 -4.85
C GLU A 289 -10.14 7.95 -4.41
N GLY A 290 -11.30 7.43 -4.84
CA GLY A 290 -12.63 7.92 -4.43
C GLY A 290 -12.92 7.76 -2.93
N ARG A 291 -12.19 6.88 -2.24
CA ARG A 291 -12.20 6.68 -0.77
C ARG A 291 -10.86 7.10 -0.14
N ARG A 292 -10.11 7.99 -0.80
CA ARG A 292 -8.86 8.62 -0.30
C ARG A 292 -7.74 7.63 0.07
N HIS A 293 -7.68 6.47 -0.57
CA HIS A 293 -6.67 5.44 -0.28
C HIS A 293 -6.66 4.97 1.18
N ALA A 294 -7.83 5.00 1.83
CA ALA A 294 -8.04 4.45 3.16
C ALA A 294 -7.66 2.97 3.21
N TYR A 295 -7.13 2.52 4.36
CA TYR A 295 -6.82 1.12 4.60
C TYR A 295 -8.07 0.25 4.54
N LEU A 296 -7.97 -0.90 3.86
CA LEU A 296 -8.95 -1.98 3.93
C LEU A 296 -8.83 -2.68 5.28
N ARG A 297 -9.96 -3.11 5.86
CA ARG A 297 -9.94 -4.00 7.04
C ARG A 297 -9.20 -5.30 6.70
N PRO A 298 -8.53 -6.00 7.65
CA PRO A 298 -7.76 -7.21 7.36
C PRO A 298 -8.53 -8.26 6.54
N GLU A 299 -9.80 -8.46 6.86
CA GLU A 299 -10.73 -9.38 6.19
C GLU A 299 -11.21 -8.89 4.80
N GLU A 300 -10.93 -7.65 4.42
CA GLU A 300 -11.24 -7.06 3.11
C GLU A 300 -10.03 -6.96 2.19
N ARG A 301 -8.82 -7.25 2.68
CA ARG A 301 -7.61 -7.28 1.87
C ARG A 301 -7.64 -8.50 0.94
N TRP A 302 -7.03 -8.38 -0.23
CA TRP A 302 -7.09 -9.40 -1.26
C TRP A 302 -5.78 -9.48 -2.04
N TRP A 303 -5.56 -10.62 -2.68
CA TRP A 303 -4.32 -10.94 -3.38
C TRP A 303 -4.56 -10.97 -4.89
N ALA A 304 -3.59 -10.51 -5.67
CA ALA A 304 -3.62 -10.58 -7.12
C ALA A 304 -2.21 -10.69 -7.70
N ASP A 305 -2.12 -11.16 -8.95
CA ASP A 305 -0.88 -11.21 -9.70
C ASP A 305 -0.83 -10.08 -10.74
N PHE A 306 0.35 -9.54 -10.99
CA PHE A 306 0.54 -8.38 -11.87
C PHE A 306 1.57 -8.66 -12.95
N VAL A 307 1.35 -8.06 -14.12
CA VAL A 307 2.34 -8.03 -15.22
C VAL A 307 2.69 -6.59 -15.57
N ALA A 308 3.96 -6.22 -15.38
CA ALA A 308 4.50 -4.93 -15.80
C ALA A 308 5.09 -5.05 -17.20
N VAL A 309 4.51 -4.35 -18.18
CA VAL A 309 5.11 -4.10 -19.50
C VAL A 309 4.93 -2.63 -19.81
N ALA A 310 5.97 -1.96 -20.30
CA ALA A 310 5.89 -0.54 -20.61
C ALA A 310 5.37 -0.29 -22.03
N ALA A 311 4.42 0.65 -22.22
CA ALA A 311 4.02 1.10 -23.56
C ALA A 311 5.10 2.02 -24.20
N MET A 312 4.97 2.32 -25.49
CA MET A 312 5.83 3.33 -26.13
C MET A 312 5.47 4.73 -25.62
N VAL A 313 6.45 5.62 -25.43
CA VAL A 313 6.20 6.99 -24.92
C VAL A 313 6.17 7.99 -26.05
N ARG A 314 4.99 8.56 -26.31
CA ARG A 314 4.69 9.55 -27.35
C ARG A 314 5.18 9.09 -28.75
N PRO A 315 4.77 7.90 -29.22
CA PRO A 315 5.17 7.41 -30.53
C PRO A 315 4.58 8.28 -31.66
N PRO A 316 5.24 8.32 -32.84
CA PRO A 316 4.68 8.96 -34.02
C PRO A 316 3.40 8.24 -34.51
N THR A 317 2.55 9.01 -35.18
CA THR A 317 1.43 8.51 -35.99
C THR A 317 1.70 8.79 -37.48
N LEU A 318 0.94 8.17 -38.39
CA LEU A 318 1.10 8.38 -39.83
C LEU A 318 0.81 9.84 -40.24
N SER A 319 -0.14 10.50 -39.59
CA SER A 319 -0.32 11.96 -39.62
C SER A 319 -1.13 12.43 -38.40
N ASP A 320 -1.53 13.70 -38.34
CA ASP A 320 -2.51 14.17 -37.36
C ASP A 320 -3.95 13.73 -37.68
N ALA A 321 -4.28 13.55 -38.97
CA ALA A 321 -5.57 13.04 -39.41
C ALA A 321 -5.66 11.51 -39.25
N ASP A 322 -4.65 10.79 -39.75
CA ASP A 322 -4.50 9.35 -39.49
C ASP A 322 -3.60 9.11 -38.27
N ARG A 323 -4.26 8.96 -37.13
CA ARG A 323 -3.64 8.65 -35.84
C ARG A 323 -3.18 7.18 -35.73
N SER A 324 -3.11 6.41 -36.80
CA SER A 324 -2.55 5.05 -36.81
C SER A 324 -1.04 5.04 -36.62
N TYR A 325 -0.49 3.94 -36.10
CA TYR A 325 0.96 3.75 -35.98
C TYR A 325 1.62 3.51 -37.35
N PRO A 326 2.83 4.06 -37.60
CA PRO A 326 3.69 3.60 -38.68
C PRO A 326 4.09 2.11 -38.48
N PRO A 327 4.55 1.40 -39.54
CA PRO A 327 4.74 -0.06 -39.48
C PRO A 327 5.68 -0.56 -38.38
N ARG A 328 6.76 0.18 -38.07
CA ARG A 328 7.73 -0.16 -37.02
C ARG A 328 7.11 -0.06 -35.62
N GLU A 329 6.43 1.04 -35.34
CA GLU A 329 5.76 1.32 -34.08
C GLU A 329 4.57 0.38 -33.88
N ARG A 330 3.85 0.04 -34.95
CA ARG A 330 2.81 -1.00 -34.95
C ARG A 330 3.39 -2.36 -34.54
N ALA A 331 4.48 -2.79 -35.17
CA ALA A 331 5.12 -4.07 -34.87
C ALA A 331 5.67 -4.12 -33.43
N LEU A 332 6.30 -3.03 -32.95
CA LEU A 332 6.77 -2.95 -31.57
C LEU A 332 5.62 -2.92 -30.54
N THR A 333 4.49 -2.30 -30.87
CA THR A 333 3.28 -2.32 -30.03
C THR A 333 2.71 -3.72 -29.94
N LEU A 334 2.55 -4.41 -31.08
CA LEU A 334 2.05 -5.79 -31.12
C LEU A 334 2.99 -6.75 -30.37
N ALA A 335 4.31 -6.59 -30.50
CA ALA A 335 5.29 -7.34 -29.72
C ALA A 335 5.15 -7.12 -28.20
N LYS A 336 4.91 -5.88 -27.74
CA LYS A 336 4.61 -5.58 -26.33
C LYS A 336 3.31 -6.22 -25.86
N ILE A 337 2.27 -6.23 -26.69
CA ILE A 337 1.00 -6.92 -26.38
C ILE A 337 1.25 -8.44 -26.28
N HIS A 338 2.02 -9.02 -27.19
CA HIS A 338 2.44 -10.42 -27.10
C HIS A 338 3.31 -10.70 -25.86
N THR A 339 4.12 -9.75 -25.38
CA THR A 339 4.81 -9.89 -24.08
C THR A 339 3.79 -10.04 -22.95
N ILE A 340 2.78 -9.17 -22.87
CA ILE A 340 1.72 -9.24 -21.84
C ILE A 340 1.00 -10.60 -21.90
N LEU A 341 0.50 -10.97 -23.08
CA LEU A 341 -0.32 -12.17 -23.26
C LEU A 341 0.48 -13.47 -23.06
N ARG A 342 1.76 -13.54 -23.51
CA ARG A 342 2.58 -14.75 -23.33
C ARG A 342 3.12 -14.90 -21.91
N ILE A 343 3.36 -13.82 -21.18
CA ILE A 343 3.65 -13.90 -19.75
C ILE A 343 2.45 -14.51 -19.02
N ALA A 344 1.21 -14.18 -19.41
CA ALA A 344 0.03 -14.85 -18.85
C ALA A 344 -0.04 -16.35 -19.19
N LEU A 345 0.45 -16.77 -20.37
CA LEU A 345 0.51 -18.20 -20.73
C LEU A 345 1.63 -18.98 -20.01
N ASP A 346 2.71 -18.31 -19.58
CA ASP A 346 3.80 -18.88 -18.79
C ASP A 346 3.49 -18.96 -17.28
N ASN A 347 2.33 -18.43 -16.87
CA ASN A 347 1.80 -18.44 -15.51
C ASN A 347 0.34 -18.97 -15.56
N PRO A 348 0.14 -20.27 -15.84
CA PRO A 348 -1.17 -20.85 -16.17
C PRO A 348 -2.15 -20.88 -14.99
N GLU A 349 -1.71 -20.51 -13.78
CA GLU A 349 -2.61 -20.15 -12.68
C GLU A 349 -3.48 -18.92 -13.00
N ASN A 350 -3.07 -18.06 -13.94
CA ASN A 350 -3.85 -16.92 -14.39
C ASN A 350 -4.83 -17.27 -15.50
N ASP A 351 -5.98 -17.80 -15.10
CA ASP A 351 -7.07 -18.17 -16.01
C ASP A 351 -7.95 -16.99 -16.48
N ALA A 352 -7.67 -15.76 -16.05
CA ALA A 352 -8.32 -14.53 -16.54
C ALA A 352 -7.33 -13.36 -16.72
N LEU A 353 -7.76 -12.32 -17.44
CA LEU A 353 -6.97 -11.10 -17.67
C LEU A 353 -7.75 -9.84 -17.28
N VAL A 354 -7.09 -8.90 -16.60
CA VAL A 354 -7.55 -7.51 -16.42
C VAL A 354 -6.55 -6.57 -17.09
N LEU A 355 -6.93 -6.12 -18.29
CA LEU A 355 -6.18 -5.22 -19.17
C LEU A 355 -6.71 -3.78 -19.05
N GLY A 356 -6.22 -2.86 -19.88
CA GLY A 356 -6.64 -1.46 -19.87
C GLY A 356 -6.17 -0.67 -21.09
N ALA A 357 -6.36 0.65 -21.08
CA ALA A 357 -6.03 1.54 -22.19
C ALA A 357 -4.52 1.82 -22.31
N PHE A 358 -3.77 0.79 -22.70
CA PHE A 358 -2.31 0.70 -22.64
C PHE A 358 -1.60 1.92 -23.25
N GLY A 359 -0.93 2.72 -22.40
CA GLY A 359 -0.20 3.91 -22.82
C GLY A 359 -1.06 5.06 -23.40
N CYS A 360 -2.39 4.95 -23.42
CA CYS A 360 -3.31 5.94 -23.99
C CYS A 360 -3.57 7.14 -23.05
N GLY A 361 -3.01 7.09 -21.83
CA GLY A 361 -2.91 8.23 -20.91
C GLY A 361 -1.65 9.06 -21.18
N ALA A 362 -0.80 9.24 -20.15
CA ALA A 362 0.39 10.12 -20.17
C ALA A 362 1.44 9.80 -21.25
N PHE A 363 1.37 8.63 -21.92
CA PHE A 363 2.26 8.26 -23.02
C PHE A 363 1.67 8.56 -24.41
N HIS A 364 0.46 9.11 -24.49
CA HIS A 364 -0.20 9.60 -25.71
C HIS A 364 -0.28 8.58 -26.87
N ASN A 365 -0.43 7.29 -26.56
CA ASN A 365 -0.66 6.27 -27.59
C ASN A 365 -2.07 6.47 -28.20
N PRO A 366 -2.24 6.35 -29.52
CA PRO A 366 -3.53 6.47 -30.19
C PRO A 366 -4.50 5.35 -29.77
N PRO A 367 -5.61 5.65 -29.06
CA PRO A 367 -6.43 4.61 -28.41
C PRO A 367 -7.15 3.70 -29.41
N VAL A 368 -7.58 4.24 -30.56
CA VAL A 368 -8.24 3.45 -31.62
C VAL A 368 -7.27 2.39 -32.19
N ALA A 369 -6.01 2.76 -32.41
CA ALA A 369 -5.02 1.83 -32.92
C ALA A 369 -4.54 0.85 -31.85
N MET A 370 -4.43 1.28 -30.58
CA MET A 370 -4.11 0.38 -29.45
C MET A 370 -5.21 -0.68 -29.25
N ALA A 371 -6.49 -0.28 -29.21
CA ALA A 371 -7.60 -1.20 -29.07
C ALA A 371 -7.70 -2.19 -30.26
N LYS A 372 -7.44 -1.72 -31.49
CA LYS A 372 -7.36 -2.59 -32.68
C LYS A 372 -6.22 -3.60 -32.59
N LEU A 373 -5.05 -3.24 -32.07
CA LEU A 373 -3.93 -4.18 -31.89
C LEU A 373 -4.17 -5.18 -30.76
N PHE A 374 -4.89 -4.81 -29.69
CA PHE A 374 -5.35 -5.79 -28.70
C PHE A 374 -6.35 -6.77 -29.30
N LYS A 375 -7.29 -6.30 -30.13
CA LYS A 375 -8.24 -7.16 -30.85
C LYS A 375 -7.53 -8.15 -31.77
N GLU A 376 -6.60 -7.65 -32.58
CA GLU A 376 -5.76 -8.47 -33.47
C GLU A 376 -4.96 -9.54 -32.70
N ALA A 377 -4.33 -9.16 -31.58
CA ALA A 377 -3.57 -10.10 -30.76
C ALA A 377 -4.46 -11.15 -30.09
N LEU A 378 -5.59 -10.75 -29.46
CA LEU A 378 -6.49 -11.69 -28.79
C LEU A 378 -7.19 -12.65 -29.78
N GLN A 379 -7.30 -12.28 -31.06
CA GLN A 379 -7.86 -13.12 -32.12
C GLN A 379 -6.81 -13.96 -32.90
N ASP A 380 -5.51 -13.90 -32.53
CA ASP A 380 -4.52 -14.87 -33.03
C ASP A 380 -4.81 -16.26 -32.43
N ALA A 381 -4.74 -17.30 -33.27
CA ALA A 381 -4.91 -18.70 -32.87
C ALA A 381 -3.99 -19.15 -31.72
N GLU A 382 -2.87 -18.47 -31.48
CA GLU A 382 -2.01 -18.64 -30.30
C GLU A 382 -2.76 -18.42 -28.97
N PHE A 383 -3.70 -17.48 -28.92
CA PHE A 383 -4.37 -17.00 -27.71
C PHE A 383 -5.85 -17.42 -27.59
N SER A 384 -6.44 -17.91 -28.69
CA SER A 384 -7.82 -18.44 -28.72
C SER A 384 -8.03 -19.58 -27.71
N GLY A 385 -9.10 -19.47 -26.90
CA GLY A 385 -9.52 -20.49 -25.92
C GLY A 385 -8.61 -20.67 -24.71
N ARG A 386 -7.76 -19.69 -24.36
CA ARG A 386 -6.80 -19.79 -23.22
C ARG A 386 -7.41 -19.42 -21.86
N TRP A 387 -8.17 -18.33 -21.80
CA TRP A 387 -8.69 -17.74 -20.55
C TRP A 387 -10.20 -17.94 -20.41
N LYS A 388 -10.70 -17.96 -19.16
CA LYS A 388 -12.12 -17.95 -18.82
C LYS A 388 -12.77 -16.57 -19.00
N ARG A 389 -12.02 -15.49 -18.77
CA ARG A 389 -12.54 -14.11 -18.77
C ARG A 389 -11.45 -13.10 -19.17
N VAL A 390 -11.78 -12.12 -20.02
CA VAL A 390 -10.86 -11.05 -20.46
C VAL A 390 -11.57 -9.70 -20.40
N VAL A 391 -11.10 -8.84 -19.50
CA VAL A 391 -11.73 -7.57 -19.14
C VAL A 391 -10.76 -6.41 -19.37
N PHE A 392 -11.20 -5.35 -20.02
CA PHE A 392 -10.47 -4.08 -20.10
C PHE A 392 -11.06 -3.09 -19.08
N ALA A 393 -10.33 -2.85 -17.99
CA ALA A 393 -10.64 -1.81 -17.01
C ALA A 393 -10.14 -0.46 -17.54
N VAL A 394 -11.06 0.37 -18.02
CA VAL A 394 -10.72 1.67 -18.65
C VAL A 394 -11.32 2.82 -17.85
N TYR A 395 -10.56 3.30 -16.87
CA TYR A 395 -10.85 4.54 -16.17
C TYR A 395 -10.58 5.76 -17.07
N ASP A 396 -11.58 6.61 -17.26
CA ASP A 396 -11.40 7.96 -17.82
C ASP A 396 -12.28 8.96 -17.09
N ARG A 397 -11.75 10.18 -16.90
CA ARG A 397 -12.44 11.35 -16.31
C ARG A 397 -12.99 12.29 -17.39
N LYS A 398 -12.71 12.02 -18.67
CA LYS A 398 -13.21 12.77 -19.84
C LYS A 398 -14.22 11.93 -20.61
N ALA A 399 -15.12 12.60 -21.32
CA ALA A 399 -16.06 12.01 -22.26
C ALA A 399 -16.23 12.95 -23.48
N PRO A 400 -16.14 12.45 -24.73
CA PRO A 400 -15.63 11.14 -25.09
C PRO A 400 -14.14 10.98 -24.70
N GLY A 401 -13.73 9.76 -24.35
CA GLY A 401 -12.38 9.44 -23.89
C GLY A 401 -11.95 8.04 -24.31
N ASN A 402 -10.98 7.49 -23.58
CA ASN A 402 -10.41 6.16 -23.85
C ASN A 402 -11.44 5.04 -23.64
N TYR A 403 -12.40 5.21 -22.72
CA TYR A 403 -13.42 4.19 -22.44
C TYR A 403 -14.31 3.93 -23.65
N GLU A 404 -14.88 4.96 -24.26
CA GLU A 404 -15.77 4.85 -25.42
C GLU A 404 -15.04 4.17 -26.59
N VAL A 405 -13.79 4.60 -26.86
CA VAL A 405 -12.95 4.00 -27.92
C VAL A 405 -12.66 2.52 -27.68
N PHE A 406 -12.32 2.12 -26.45
CA PHE A 406 -12.06 0.71 -26.16
C PHE A 406 -13.37 -0.11 -26.21
N ARG A 407 -14.47 0.41 -25.66
CA ARG A 407 -15.79 -0.22 -25.72
C ARG A 407 -16.20 -0.51 -27.17
N ASP A 408 -16.12 0.49 -28.04
CA ASP A 408 -16.63 0.42 -29.42
C ASP A 408 -15.77 -0.47 -30.34
N VAL A 409 -14.53 -0.80 -29.95
CA VAL A 409 -13.63 -1.69 -30.70
C VAL A 409 -13.60 -3.11 -30.15
N LEU A 410 -13.64 -3.28 -28.82
CA LEU A 410 -13.37 -4.53 -28.12
C LEU A 410 -14.59 -5.16 -27.43
N HIS A 411 -15.60 -4.39 -27.00
CA HIS A 411 -16.67 -4.98 -26.18
C HIS A 411 -17.55 -5.93 -27.00
N GLY A 412 -17.81 -7.13 -26.45
CA GLY A 412 -18.61 -8.18 -27.11
C GLY A 412 -17.85 -8.98 -28.16
N VAL A 413 -16.60 -8.61 -28.48
CA VAL A 413 -15.73 -9.33 -29.42
C VAL A 413 -15.45 -10.73 -28.90
N GLU A 414 -15.57 -11.71 -29.80
CA GLU A 414 -15.39 -13.15 -29.54
C GLU A 414 -13.94 -13.58 -29.82
N ILE A 415 -13.35 -14.37 -28.91
CA ILE A 415 -11.94 -14.84 -28.91
C ILE A 415 -11.82 -16.30 -28.44
#